data_AF-A0AAV7XSL9-F1
#
_entry.id   AF-A0AAV7XSL9-F1
#
_cell.length_a   1.000
_cell.length_b   1.000
_cell.length_c   1.000
_cell.angle_alpha   90.00
_cell.angle_beta   90.00
_cell.angle_gamma   90.00
#
_symmetry.space_group_name_H-M   'P 1'
#
loop_
_entity.id
_entity.type
_entity.pdbx_description
1 polymer ?
#
loop_
_entity_poly.entity_id
_entity_poly.type
_entity_poly.pdbx_seq_one_letter_code
_entity_poly.pdbx_strand_id
1 'polypeptide(L)'
;MASVHFERDDPRFRITPVQQMAASCTGALCTSVLVTPLDVVKIRLQAQQKALLSNKCFLYCNGLMDHLCPCVASPGGQTNWYHRNGQFTGTIDAFVKISRAEGVQSLWSGLGPTLVLALPATVLYFVAYEQIRYRVKDIHSKRIGRIEQPFWIPLLAGASARVLSATVVSPLELIRTKMQSRKLTYREIGSALRSHIQSHGVVPGLWKGLGSTLLRDVPFSGIYWFNYEGLKSLCNQPSPAFGFSFAAGAIAGSIAAICTTPFDVVKTHQQIEMGEKDLYAGSKKISNVKQPVDKRLKSRSTISMLRQIWQQNGVSGVFTGVVPRVAKVAPACAIMVATFEYGKGFFERYNAEQYYQNHRTPFE
;
A
#
# COMPACT_ATOMS: atom_id res chain seq x y z
N MET A 1 9.32 -24.43 34.61
CA MET A 1 9.03 -23.08 34.10
C MET A 1 7.52 -22.88 34.09
N ALA A 2 6.98 -22.25 35.12
CA ALA A 2 5.55 -21.94 35.17
C ALA A 2 5.21 -20.96 34.05
N SER A 3 4.28 -21.36 33.18
CA SER A 3 3.72 -20.51 32.14
C SER A 3 2.92 -19.38 32.79
N VAL A 4 3.57 -18.23 33.00
CA VAL A 4 2.93 -16.99 33.44
C VAL A 4 1.82 -16.67 32.45
N HIS A 5 0.58 -16.70 32.92
CA HIS A 5 -0.60 -16.34 32.12
C HIS A 5 -0.56 -14.82 31.92
N PHE A 6 0.00 -14.40 30.79
CA PHE A 6 0.15 -13.00 30.40
C PHE A 6 -1.20 -12.47 29.88
N GLU A 7 -1.94 -11.73 30.71
CA GLU A 7 -3.00 -10.85 30.20
C GLU A 7 -2.36 -9.64 29.51
N ARG A 8 -2.25 -9.69 28.18
CA ARG A 8 -1.62 -8.67 27.32
C ARG A 8 -2.22 -7.26 27.43
N ASP A 9 -3.37 -7.12 28.05
CA ASP A 9 -4.03 -5.83 28.26
C ASP A 9 -3.75 -5.22 29.65
N ASP A 10 -2.93 -5.87 30.48
CA ASP A 10 -2.51 -5.31 31.77
C ASP A 10 -1.76 -3.98 31.52
N PRO A 11 -2.26 -2.86 32.05
CA PRO A 11 -1.62 -1.55 31.87
C PRO A 11 -0.16 -1.52 32.31
N ARG A 12 0.29 -2.47 33.15
CA ARG A 12 1.66 -2.58 33.66
C ARG A 12 2.70 -3.03 32.63
N PHE A 13 2.32 -3.79 31.60
CA PHE A 13 3.26 -4.36 30.62
C PHE A 13 3.07 -3.82 29.20
N ARG A 14 2.29 -2.74 29.04
CA ARG A 14 1.99 -2.14 27.74
C ARG A 14 3.27 -1.71 27.02
N ILE A 15 3.31 -2.04 25.74
CA ILE A 15 4.42 -1.71 24.84
C ILE A 15 4.49 -0.19 24.63
N THR A 16 5.68 0.38 24.72
CA THR A 16 5.88 1.81 24.47
C THR A 16 5.71 2.16 22.99
N PRO A 17 5.38 3.42 22.63
CA PRO A 17 5.31 3.84 21.23
C PRO A 17 6.59 3.53 20.45
N VAL A 18 7.78 3.67 21.07
CA VAL A 18 9.07 3.38 20.42
C VAL A 18 9.21 1.89 20.10
N GLN A 19 8.82 1.01 21.02
CA GLN A 19 8.81 -0.43 20.78
C GLN A 19 7.77 -0.83 19.71
N GLN A 20 6.60 -0.16 19.68
CA GLN A 20 5.62 -0.32 18.60
C GLN A 20 6.18 0.12 17.25
N MET A 21 6.92 1.23 17.20
CA MET A 21 7.61 1.69 15.99
C MET A 21 8.62 0.63 15.51
N ALA A 22 9.45 0.09 16.41
CA ALA A 22 10.42 -0.95 16.08
C ALA A 22 9.75 -2.22 15.53
N ALA A 23 8.70 -2.71 16.19
CA ALA A 23 7.93 -3.87 15.72
C ALA A 23 7.29 -3.61 14.33
N SER A 24 6.75 -2.40 14.13
CA SER A 24 6.14 -2.00 12.86
C SER A 24 7.18 -1.91 11.74
N CYS A 25 8.35 -1.34 12.01
CA CYS A 25 9.47 -1.25 11.07
C CYS A 25 9.92 -2.64 10.63
N THR A 26 10.13 -3.57 11.57
CA THR A 26 10.55 -4.94 11.25
C THR A 26 9.50 -5.63 10.37
N GLY A 27 8.22 -5.52 10.71
CA GLY A 27 7.14 -6.06 9.88
C GLY A 27 7.10 -5.47 8.47
N ALA A 28 7.27 -4.15 8.35
CA ALA A 28 7.30 -3.47 7.06
C ALA A 28 8.54 -3.84 6.22
N LEU A 29 9.71 -4.00 6.85
CA LEU A 29 10.94 -4.46 6.19
C LEU A 29 10.80 -5.89 5.68
N CYS A 30 10.38 -6.83 6.54
CA CYS A 30 10.17 -8.22 6.15
C CYS A 30 9.15 -8.35 5.01
N THR A 31 8.02 -7.64 5.12
CA THR A 31 6.99 -7.62 4.07
C THR A 31 7.55 -7.07 2.76
N SER A 32 8.27 -5.94 2.82
CA SER A 32 8.85 -5.33 1.63
C SER A 32 9.86 -6.26 0.96
N VAL A 33 10.78 -6.87 1.72
CA VAL A 33 11.79 -7.78 1.17
C VAL A 33 11.15 -9.00 0.50
N LEU A 34 10.11 -9.59 1.11
CA LEU A 34 9.46 -10.80 0.59
C LEU A 34 8.53 -10.52 -0.60
N VAL A 35 7.84 -9.37 -0.60
CA VAL A 35 6.85 -9.03 -1.62
C VAL A 35 7.46 -8.30 -2.82
N THR A 36 8.60 -7.60 -2.66
CA THR A 36 9.23 -6.82 -3.75
C THR A 36 9.48 -7.63 -5.02
N PRO A 37 10.02 -8.87 -4.99
CA PRO A 37 10.20 -9.67 -6.19
C PRO A 37 8.89 -9.90 -6.98
N LEU A 38 7.79 -10.17 -6.26
CA LEU A 38 6.47 -10.36 -6.86
C LEU A 38 5.94 -9.06 -7.48
N ASP A 39 6.17 -7.94 -6.80
CA ASP A 39 5.78 -6.61 -7.29
C ASP A 39 6.56 -6.22 -8.56
N VAL A 40 7.87 -6.49 -8.61
CA VAL A 40 8.70 -6.24 -9.80
C VAL A 40 8.23 -7.08 -10.99
N VAL A 41 7.99 -8.38 -10.79
CA VAL A 41 7.47 -9.25 -11.86
C VAL A 41 6.11 -8.77 -12.36
N LYS A 42 5.19 -8.43 -11.44
CA LYS A 42 3.86 -7.93 -11.79
C LYS A 42 3.94 -6.63 -12.61
N ILE A 43 4.73 -5.67 -12.16
CA ILE A 43 4.86 -4.37 -12.84
C ILE A 43 5.37 -4.57 -14.26
N ARG A 44 6.39 -5.43 -14.44
CA ARG A 44 6.96 -5.72 -15.76
C ARG A 44 5.98 -6.43 -16.69
N LEU A 45 5.20 -7.39 -16.18
CA LEU A 45 4.11 -8.02 -16.93
C LEU A 45 3.06 -7.00 -17.39
N GLN A 46 2.65 -6.10 -16.49
CA GLN A 46 1.67 -5.06 -16.81
C GLN A 46 2.21 -4.03 -17.81
N ALA A 47 3.49 -3.67 -17.69
CA ALA A 47 4.17 -2.76 -18.61
C ALA A 47 4.25 -3.36 -20.03
N GLN A 48 4.58 -4.66 -20.15
CA GLN A 48 4.57 -5.37 -21.44
C GLN A 48 3.17 -5.34 -22.08
N GLN A 49 2.13 -5.68 -21.33
CA GLN A 49 0.76 -5.69 -21.87
C GLN A 49 0.34 -4.31 -22.38
N LYS A 50 0.70 -3.24 -21.64
CA LYS A 50 0.45 -1.86 -22.07
C LYS A 50 1.27 -1.47 -23.32
N ALA A 51 2.50 -1.96 -23.46
CA ALA A 51 3.34 -1.74 -24.64
C ALA A 51 2.69 -2.31 -25.90
N LEU A 52 2.25 -3.58 -25.82
CA LEU A 52 1.61 -4.31 -26.91
C LEU A 52 0.31 -3.63 -27.36
N LEU A 53 -0.53 -3.19 -26.42
CA LEU A 53 -1.77 -2.46 -26.73
C LEU A 53 -1.53 -1.09 -27.37
N SER A 54 -0.35 -0.48 -27.16
CA SER A 54 -0.04 0.87 -27.65
C SER A 54 0.77 0.89 -28.96
N ASN A 55 1.00 -0.25 -29.62
CA ASN A 55 1.91 -0.37 -30.78
C ASN A 55 3.31 0.23 -30.53
N LYS A 56 3.81 0.14 -29.29
CA LYS A 56 5.15 0.63 -28.90
C LYS A 56 6.08 -0.54 -28.61
N CYS A 57 7.34 -0.39 -28.96
CA CYS A 57 8.39 -1.36 -28.66
C CYS A 57 8.78 -1.26 -27.17
N PHE A 58 8.87 -2.40 -26.51
CA PHE A 58 9.17 -2.45 -25.08
C PHE A 58 10.69 -2.33 -24.84
N LEU A 59 11.15 -1.34 -24.06
CA LEU A 59 12.57 -1.16 -23.71
C LEU A 59 12.82 -1.33 -22.21
N TYR A 60 13.69 -2.26 -21.87
CA TYR A 60 13.96 -2.62 -20.49
C TYR A 60 15.09 -1.79 -19.84
N CYS A 61 14.90 -1.28 -18.59
CA CYS A 61 15.99 -0.80 -17.70
C CYS A 61 15.67 -0.89 -16.17
N ASN A 62 16.53 -1.60 -15.43
CA ASN A 62 16.83 -1.61 -13.97
C ASN A 62 15.74 -1.29 -12.93
N GLY A 63 14.49 -1.67 -13.19
CA GLY A 63 13.41 -1.95 -12.23
C GLY A 63 13.09 -0.92 -11.14
N LEU A 64 13.43 0.35 -11.37
CA LEU A 64 12.71 1.50 -10.79
C LEU A 64 11.82 2.19 -11.85
N MET A 65 12.16 2.08 -13.14
CA MET A 65 11.42 2.69 -14.26
C MET A 65 11.50 1.81 -15.51
N ASP A 66 10.38 1.23 -15.92
CA ASP A 66 10.27 0.57 -17.22
C ASP A 66 10.18 1.63 -18.33
N HIS A 67 10.91 1.43 -19.45
CA HIS A 67 10.91 2.37 -20.57
C HIS A 67 10.09 1.80 -21.75
N LEU A 68 9.33 2.67 -22.41
CA LEU A 68 8.59 2.31 -23.61
C LEU A 68 9.13 3.18 -24.75
N CYS A 69 9.74 2.55 -25.76
CA CYS A 69 10.24 3.24 -26.94
C CYS A 69 9.27 3.00 -28.11
N PRO A 70 8.94 4.02 -28.92
CA PRO A 70 8.17 3.76 -30.14
C PRO A 70 8.96 2.82 -31.07
N CYS A 71 8.28 1.86 -31.69
CA CYS A 71 8.88 1.07 -32.76
C CYS A 71 9.08 2.01 -33.95
N VAL A 72 10.32 2.44 -34.21
CA VAL A 72 10.63 3.17 -35.44
C VAL A 72 10.75 2.11 -36.53
N ALA A 73 9.72 1.99 -37.38
CA ALA A 73 9.84 1.28 -38.64
C ALA A 73 10.76 2.11 -39.55
N SER A 74 12.00 1.65 -39.74
CA SER A 74 12.85 2.21 -40.79
C SER A 74 12.29 1.83 -42.16
N PRO A 75 12.28 2.71 -43.16
CA PRO A 75 11.90 2.36 -44.53
C PRO A 75 12.96 1.37 -45.07
N GLY A 76 12.67 0.06 -44.98
CA GLY A 76 13.64 -1.00 -45.30
C GLY A 76 13.50 -2.30 -44.49
N GLY A 77 12.57 -2.39 -43.54
CA GLY A 77 11.99 -3.69 -43.16
C GLY A 77 12.70 -4.55 -42.10
N GLN A 78 13.89 -4.22 -41.59
CA GLN A 78 14.46 -4.97 -40.45
C GLN A 78 15.28 -4.09 -39.50
N THR A 79 14.84 -4.00 -38.24
CA THR A 79 15.57 -3.35 -37.14
C THR A 79 16.23 -4.40 -36.24
N ASN A 80 17.40 -4.90 -36.64
CA ASN A 80 18.17 -5.91 -35.90
C ASN A 80 18.70 -5.43 -34.53
N TRP A 81 18.60 -4.14 -34.20
CA TRP A 81 19.14 -3.56 -32.96
C TRP A 81 18.29 -3.82 -31.70
N TYR A 82 17.19 -4.56 -31.82
CA TYR A 82 16.23 -4.81 -30.72
C TYR A 82 15.84 -6.27 -30.52
N HIS A 83 16.77 -7.21 -30.71
CA HIS A 83 16.54 -8.60 -30.33
C HIS A 83 16.91 -8.82 -28.85
N ARG A 84 16.05 -8.41 -27.92
CA ARG A 84 15.97 -9.06 -26.61
C ARG A 84 14.69 -9.89 -26.57
N ASN A 85 14.81 -11.20 -26.36
CA ASN A 85 13.67 -12.11 -26.19
C ASN A 85 12.98 -11.79 -24.86
N GLY A 86 12.15 -10.75 -24.85
CA GLY A 86 11.60 -10.12 -23.65
C GLY A 86 10.10 -10.30 -23.45
N GLN A 87 9.45 -11.17 -24.24
CA GLN A 87 8.04 -11.47 -24.01
C GLN A 87 7.92 -12.49 -22.88
N PHE A 88 7.23 -12.07 -21.82
CA PHE A 88 6.81 -12.90 -20.71
C PHE A 88 5.49 -13.60 -21.06
N THR A 89 5.46 -14.92 -20.96
CA THR A 89 4.24 -15.71 -21.14
C THR A 89 3.45 -15.87 -19.84
N GLY A 90 4.10 -15.66 -18.70
CA GLY A 90 3.48 -15.71 -17.38
C GLY A 90 4.42 -15.30 -16.26
N THR A 91 3.93 -15.35 -15.01
CA THR A 91 4.67 -14.92 -13.81
C THR A 91 5.95 -15.70 -13.57
N ILE A 92 5.91 -17.03 -13.71
CA ILE A 92 7.08 -17.90 -13.49
C ILE A 92 8.11 -17.68 -14.60
N ASP A 93 7.65 -17.60 -15.85
CA ASP A 93 8.50 -17.30 -17.00
C ASP A 93 9.18 -15.93 -16.87
N ALA A 94 8.43 -14.91 -16.43
CA ALA A 94 8.98 -13.60 -16.12
C ALA A 94 10.04 -13.67 -15.01
N PHE A 95 9.75 -14.35 -13.91
CA PHE A 95 10.69 -14.49 -12.80
C PHE A 95 12.02 -15.12 -13.25
N VAL A 96 11.95 -16.20 -14.05
CA VAL A 96 13.14 -16.90 -14.56
C VAL A 96 13.90 -16.04 -15.58
N LYS A 97 13.20 -15.43 -16.54
CA LYS A 97 13.82 -14.58 -17.57
C LYS A 97 14.50 -13.36 -16.97
N ILE A 98 13.86 -12.68 -16.01
CA ILE A 98 14.43 -11.52 -15.31
C ILE A 98 15.67 -11.93 -14.54
N SER A 99 15.59 -13.00 -13.75
CA SER A 99 16.71 -13.48 -12.94
C SER A 99 17.92 -13.87 -13.80
N ARG A 100 17.69 -14.49 -14.98
CA ARG A 100 18.75 -14.88 -15.91
C ARG A 100 19.33 -13.70 -16.70
N ALA A 101 18.51 -12.72 -17.08
CA ALA A 101 18.94 -11.60 -17.92
C ALA A 101 19.65 -10.48 -17.14
N GLU A 102 19.27 -10.27 -15.88
CA GLU A 102 19.70 -9.10 -15.09
C GLU A 102 20.33 -9.46 -13.74
N GLY A 103 20.29 -10.75 -13.38
CA GLY A 103 20.70 -11.24 -12.08
C GLY A 103 19.58 -11.19 -11.03
N VAL A 104 19.71 -12.02 -10.00
CA VAL A 104 18.69 -12.20 -8.95
C VAL A 104 18.46 -10.91 -8.15
N GLN A 105 19.49 -10.08 -7.95
CA GLN A 105 19.36 -8.81 -7.23
C GLN A 105 18.44 -7.79 -7.92
N SER A 106 18.25 -7.93 -9.24
CA SER A 106 17.32 -7.07 -10.00
C SER A 106 15.86 -7.21 -9.55
N LEU A 107 15.49 -8.29 -8.87
CA LEU A 107 14.14 -8.47 -8.31
C LEU A 107 13.86 -7.53 -7.13
N TRP A 108 14.90 -6.94 -6.54
CA TRP A 108 14.79 -5.92 -5.48
C TRP A 108 15.13 -4.52 -5.97
N SER A 109 15.23 -4.32 -7.29
CA SER A 109 15.35 -2.99 -7.87
C SER A 109 14.19 -2.12 -7.40
N GLY A 110 14.49 -0.95 -6.83
CA GLY A 110 13.47 -0.04 -6.30
C GLY A 110 12.99 -0.32 -4.89
N LEU A 111 13.56 -1.31 -4.18
CA LEU A 111 13.31 -1.53 -2.75
C LEU A 111 13.66 -0.28 -1.92
N GLY A 112 14.81 0.35 -2.15
CA GLY A 112 15.26 1.53 -1.40
C GLY A 112 14.24 2.69 -1.41
N PRO A 113 13.87 3.24 -2.59
CA PRO A 113 12.83 4.28 -2.69
C PRO A 113 11.47 3.83 -2.14
N THR A 114 11.14 2.54 -2.25
CA THR A 114 9.91 1.99 -1.68
C THR A 114 9.95 2.02 -0.16
N LEU A 115 11.06 1.65 0.47
CA LEU A 115 11.22 1.63 1.93
C LEU A 115 11.22 3.04 2.54
N VAL A 116 11.89 4.01 1.90
CA VAL A 116 11.89 5.41 2.36
C VAL A 116 10.47 5.97 2.48
N LEU A 117 9.55 5.53 1.61
CA LEU A 117 8.14 5.90 1.71
C LEU A 117 7.34 4.99 2.64
N ALA A 118 7.55 3.67 2.55
CA ALA A 118 6.72 2.67 3.21
C ALA A 118 6.93 2.64 4.72
N LEU A 119 8.16 2.84 5.21
CA LEU A 119 8.47 2.73 6.64
C LEU A 119 7.79 3.83 7.46
N PRO A 120 7.91 5.14 7.13
CA PRO A 120 7.21 6.17 7.90
C PRO A 120 5.69 5.99 7.90
N ALA A 121 5.13 5.57 6.76
CA ALA A 121 3.70 5.37 6.60
C ALA A 121 3.17 4.22 7.47
N THR A 122 3.86 3.08 7.45
CA THR A 122 3.49 1.90 8.24
C THR A 122 3.66 2.16 9.74
N VAL A 123 4.78 2.75 10.15
CA VAL A 123 5.03 3.12 11.54
C VAL A 123 3.95 4.03 12.08
N LEU A 124 3.66 5.13 11.36
CA LEU A 124 2.63 6.08 11.78
C LEU A 124 1.26 5.42 11.86
N TYR A 125 0.93 4.55 10.90
CA TYR A 125 -0.34 3.83 10.86
C TYR A 125 -0.53 2.88 12.05
N PHE A 126 0.43 1.98 12.31
CA PHE A 126 0.31 0.98 13.38
C PHE A 126 0.37 1.61 14.77
N VAL A 127 1.26 2.59 14.98
CA VAL A 127 1.33 3.31 16.24
C VAL A 127 0.05 4.10 16.48
N ALA A 128 -0.45 4.85 15.48
CA ALA A 128 -1.71 5.57 15.63
C ALA A 128 -2.89 4.63 15.90
N TYR A 129 -2.95 3.48 15.21
CA TYR A 129 -3.97 2.47 15.44
C TYR A 129 -3.99 1.97 16.88
N GLU A 130 -2.84 1.52 17.40
CA GLU A 130 -2.71 1.02 18.77
C GLU A 130 -3.04 2.12 19.79
N GLN A 131 -2.50 3.33 19.64
CA GLN A 131 -2.76 4.44 20.56
C GLN A 131 -4.23 4.85 20.60
N ILE A 132 -4.88 4.96 19.43
CA ILE A 132 -6.31 5.29 19.35
C ILE A 132 -7.13 4.15 19.95
N ARG A 133 -6.81 2.90 19.63
CA ARG A 133 -7.52 1.73 20.16
C ARG A 133 -7.42 1.65 21.68
N TYR A 134 -6.23 1.75 22.27
CA TYR A 134 -6.06 1.69 23.73
C TYR A 134 -6.82 2.81 24.41
N ARG A 135 -6.73 4.05 23.90
CA ARG A 135 -7.47 5.18 24.48
C ARG A 135 -8.98 4.99 24.43
N VAL A 136 -9.52 4.58 23.28
CA VAL A 136 -10.97 4.37 23.13
C VAL A 136 -11.43 3.21 24.00
N LYS A 137 -10.63 2.13 24.09
CA LYS A 137 -10.91 0.98 24.96
C LYS A 137 -10.90 1.37 26.44
N ASP A 138 -9.90 2.12 26.89
CA ASP A 138 -9.78 2.56 28.28
C ASP A 138 -10.94 3.47 28.69
N ILE A 139 -11.34 4.40 27.81
CA ILE A 139 -12.51 5.27 28.02
C ILE A 139 -13.79 4.43 28.09
N HIS A 140 -13.95 3.44 27.22
CA HIS A 140 -15.13 2.58 27.19
C HIS A 140 -15.23 1.68 28.44
N SER A 141 -14.13 1.03 28.81
CA SER A 141 -14.06 0.15 29.97
C SER A 141 -14.37 0.90 31.27
N LYS A 142 -13.84 2.12 31.44
CA LYS A 142 -14.18 3.00 32.58
C LYS A 142 -15.66 3.40 32.63
N ARG A 143 -16.32 3.52 31.47
CA ARG A 143 -17.72 3.99 31.38
C ARG A 143 -18.75 2.88 31.63
N ILE A 144 -18.46 1.66 31.19
CA ILE A 144 -19.44 0.55 31.14
C ILE A 144 -19.10 -0.58 32.13
N GLY A 145 -17.88 -0.61 32.68
CA GLY A 145 -17.47 -1.63 33.66
C GLY A 145 -17.34 -3.05 33.08
N ARG A 146 -17.40 -3.21 31.75
CA ARG A 146 -17.13 -4.48 31.05
C ARG A 146 -15.73 -4.45 30.41
N ILE A 147 -15.03 -5.58 30.50
CA ILE A 147 -13.68 -5.77 29.97
C ILE A 147 -13.70 -6.16 28.47
N GLU A 148 -14.86 -6.60 27.97
CA GLU A 148 -15.01 -7.00 26.56
C GLU A 148 -14.82 -5.83 25.60
N GLN A 149 -14.01 -6.06 24.55
CA GLN A 149 -13.80 -5.08 23.49
C GLN A 149 -14.95 -5.15 22.48
N PRO A 150 -15.78 -4.11 22.34
CA PRO A 150 -16.81 -4.12 21.31
C PRO A 150 -16.21 -4.04 19.91
N PHE A 151 -16.87 -4.70 18.97
CA PHE A 151 -16.42 -4.88 17.58
C PHE A 151 -16.18 -3.57 16.80
N TRP A 152 -16.83 -2.47 17.20
CA TRP A 152 -16.70 -1.17 16.52
C TRP A 152 -15.41 -0.40 16.89
N ILE A 153 -14.76 -0.72 18.02
CA ILE A 153 -13.53 -0.01 18.44
C ILE A 153 -12.38 -0.25 17.45
N PRO A 154 -12.06 -1.50 17.05
CA PRO A 154 -11.04 -1.76 16.03
C PRO A 154 -11.34 -1.10 14.69
N LEU A 155 -12.61 -1.08 14.27
CA LEU A 155 -13.06 -0.44 13.04
C LEU A 155 -12.76 1.07 13.06
N LEU A 156 -13.19 1.77 14.13
CA LEU A 156 -13.01 3.21 14.27
C LEU A 156 -11.55 3.60 14.45
N ALA A 157 -10.80 2.84 15.25
CA ALA A 157 -9.37 3.05 15.44
C ALA A 157 -8.61 2.85 14.11
N GLY A 158 -8.93 1.79 13.37
CA GLY A 158 -8.34 1.49 12.06
C GLY A 158 -8.63 2.58 11.02
N ALA A 159 -9.88 3.03 10.95
CA ALA A 159 -10.27 4.11 10.03
C ALA A 159 -9.57 5.43 10.38
N SER A 160 -9.58 5.82 11.65
CA SER A 160 -9.00 7.09 12.12
C SER A 160 -7.47 7.12 11.95
N ALA A 161 -6.79 6.02 12.29
CA ALA A 161 -5.35 5.87 12.08
C ALA A 161 -4.98 5.96 10.60
N ARG A 162 -5.84 5.44 9.70
CA ARG A 162 -5.60 5.55 8.26
C ARG A 162 -5.79 6.96 7.73
N VAL A 163 -6.79 7.70 8.21
CA VAL A 163 -6.96 9.13 7.86
C VAL A 163 -5.72 9.92 8.26
N LEU A 164 -5.25 9.75 9.50
CA LEU A 164 -4.06 10.44 10.00
C LEU A 164 -2.81 10.11 9.19
N SER A 165 -2.51 8.82 9.04
CA SER A 165 -1.31 8.36 8.32
C SER A 165 -1.30 8.78 6.85
N ALA A 166 -2.41 8.60 6.13
CA ALA A 166 -2.52 9.01 4.72
C ALA A 166 -2.36 10.52 4.55
N THR A 167 -2.88 11.32 5.48
CA THR A 167 -2.76 12.79 5.43
C THR A 167 -1.31 13.23 5.59
N VAL A 168 -0.57 12.65 6.55
CA VAL A 168 0.84 13.00 6.78
C VAL A 168 1.74 12.53 5.63
N VAL A 169 1.45 11.37 5.05
CA VAL A 169 2.29 10.73 4.02
C VAL A 169 1.98 11.22 2.61
N SER A 170 0.81 11.81 2.37
CA SER A 170 0.36 12.27 1.03
C SER A 170 1.41 13.06 0.23
N PRO A 171 2.18 14.00 0.81
CA PRO A 171 3.22 14.71 0.08
C PRO A 171 4.32 13.79 -0.47
N LEU A 172 4.73 12.78 0.31
CA LEU A 172 5.76 11.83 -0.08
C LEU A 172 5.23 10.85 -1.14
N GLU A 173 3.96 10.46 -1.06
CA GLU A 173 3.28 9.69 -2.11
C GLU A 173 3.20 10.45 -3.44
N LEU A 174 2.94 11.76 -3.39
CA LEU A 174 2.94 12.62 -4.58
C LEU A 174 4.32 12.63 -5.26
N ILE A 175 5.40 12.73 -4.48
CA ILE A 175 6.77 12.68 -5.01
C ILE A 175 7.04 11.32 -5.66
N ARG A 176 6.70 10.21 -4.99
CA ARG A 176 6.86 8.86 -5.53
C ARG A 176 6.10 8.67 -6.83
N THR A 177 4.84 9.09 -6.89
CA THR A 177 4.01 8.93 -8.10
C THR A 177 4.54 9.77 -9.27
N LYS A 178 5.11 10.96 -9.01
CA LYS A 178 5.82 11.75 -10.03
C LYS A 178 7.08 11.05 -10.53
N MET A 179 7.89 10.47 -9.63
CA MET A 179 9.07 9.68 -10.01
C MET A 179 8.72 8.46 -10.87
N GLN A 180 7.60 7.79 -10.55
CA GLN A 180 7.16 6.61 -11.30
C GLN A 180 6.55 6.95 -12.66
N SER A 181 6.06 8.18 -12.85
CA SER A 181 5.37 8.58 -14.09
C SER A 181 6.27 9.24 -15.13
N ARG A 182 7.38 9.88 -14.75
CA ARG A 182 8.31 10.56 -15.68
C ARG A 182 9.76 10.35 -15.28
N LYS A 183 10.66 10.25 -16.28
CA LYS A 183 12.11 10.33 -16.09
C LYS A 183 12.47 11.76 -15.68
N LEU A 184 12.54 11.98 -14.38
CA LEU A 184 12.99 13.23 -13.78
C LEU A 184 14.19 12.92 -12.90
N THR A 185 15.30 13.60 -13.18
CA THR A 185 16.44 13.71 -12.27
C THR A 185 15.96 14.29 -10.95
N TYR A 186 16.62 14.00 -9.82
CA TYR A 186 16.25 14.56 -8.51
C TYR A 186 16.06 16.09 -8.51
N ARG A 187 16.90 16.80 -9.27
CA ARG A 187 16.77 18.26 -9.49
C ARG A 187 15.49 18.65 -10.24
N GLU A 188 15.11 17.85 -11.23
CA GLU A 188 13.91 18.06 -12.05
C GLU A 188 12.63 17.71 -11.28
N ILE A 189 12.69 16.80 -10.29
CA ILE A 189 11.58 16.53 -9.37
C ILE A 189 11.32 17.75 -8.49
N GLY A 190 12.38 18.34 -7.93
CA GLY A 190 12.28 19.54 -7.09
C GLY A 190 11.70 20.73 -7.86
N SER A 191 12.16 20.94 -9.10
CA SER A 191 11.61 22.01 -9.96
C SER A 191 10.16 21.72 -10.38
N ALA A 192 9.82 20.46 -10.70
CA ALA A 192 8.46 20.06 -11.03
C ALA A 192 7.50 20.22 -9.83
N LEU A 193 7.94 19.87 -8.62
CA LEU A 193 7.16 20.04 -7.40
C LEU A 193 6.97 21.53 -7.09
N ARG A 194 8.02 22.34 -7.22
CA ARG A 194 7.94 23.80 -7.04
C ARG A 194 6.99 24.43 -8.03
N SER A 195 7.06 24.06 -9.31
CA SER A 195 6.14 24.53 -10.36
C SER A 195 4.69 24.09 -10.10
N HIS A 196 4.50 22.87 -9.62
CA HIS A 196 3.17 22.35 -9.23
C HIS A 196 2.58 23.13 -8.04
N ILE A 197 3.39 23.39 -7.01
CA ILE A 197 3.00 24.20 -5.84
C ILE A 197 2.68 25.64 -6.24
N GLN A 198 3.46 26.25 -7.13
CA GLN A 198 3.22 27.61 -7.62
C GLN A 198 1.92 27.73 -8.43
N SER A 199 1.55 26.68 -9.16
CA SER A 199 0.35 26.70 -10.02
C SER A 199 -0.95 26.34 -9.30
N HIS A 200 -0.90 25.48 -8.28
CA HIS A 200 -2.09 25.00 -7.57
C HIS A 200 -2.21 25.54 -6.14
N GLY A 201 -1.13 26.10 -5.56
CA GLY A 201 -1.02 26.44 -4.14
C GLY A 201 -0.38 25.31 -3.32
N VAL A 202 0.20 25.65 -2.16
CA VAL A 202 0.95 24.70 -1.31
C VAL A 202 0.06 23.56 -0.80
N VAL A 203 -1.04 23.89 -0.14
CA VAL A 203 -1.95 22.90 0.49
C VAL A 203 -2.71 22.07 -0.56
N PRO A 204 -3.52 22.65 -1.46
CA PRO A 204 -4.20 21.87 -2.51
C PRO A 204 -3.24 21.16 -3.48
N GLY A 205 -2.00 21.65 -3.65
CA GLY A 205 -1.00 21.04 -4.51
C GLY A 205 -0.40 19.76 -3.92
N LEU A 206 0.02 19.78 -2.65
CA LEU A 206 0.66 18.64 -1.96
C LEU A 206 -0.32 17.52 -1.59
N TRP A 207 -1.57 17.86 -1.29
CA TRP A 207 -2.64 16.91 -0.97
C TRP A 207 -3.52 16.55 -2.17
N LYS A 208 -3.07 16.87 -3.39
CA LYS A 208 -3.77 16.50 -4.62
C LYS A 208 -3.81 14.97 -4.73
N GLY A 209 -5.02 14.42 -4.69
CA GLY A 209 -5.25 12.97 -4.73
C GLY A 209 -5.50 12.32 -3.37
N LEU A 210 -5.34 13.04 -2.25
CA LEU A 210 -5.61 12.53 -0.90
C LEU A 210 -7.03 11.96 -0.81
N GLY A 211 -8.04 12.65 -1.34
CA GLY A 211 -9.43 12.17 -1.29
C GLY A 211 -9.64 10.80 -1.96
N SER A 212 -8.95 10.55 -3.08
CA SER A 212 -9.00 9.26 -3.78
C SER A 212 -8.25 8.16 -3.00
N THR A 213 -7.16 8.53 -2.32
CA THR A 213 -6.47 7.62 -1.38
C THR A 213 -7.33 7.29 -0.17
N LEU A 214 -7.92 8.29 0.51
CA LEU A 214 -8.78 8.08 1.67
C LEU A 214 -10.01 7.22 1.34
N LEU A 215 -10.65 7.47 0.20
CA LEU A 215 -11.82 6.72 -0.26
C LEU A 215 -11.57 5.21 -0.31
N ARG A 216 -10.36 4.79 -0.68
CA ARG A 216 -9.98 3.38 -0.73
C ARG A 216 -9.46 2.88 0.61
N ASP A 217 -8.50 3.62 1.17
CA ASP A 217 -7.66 3.13 2.25
C ASP A 217 -8.41 3.09 3.58
N VAL A 218 -9.29 4.05 3.83
CA VAL A 218 -10.04 4.16 5.10
C VAL A 218 -11.04 3.01 5.26
N PRO A 219 -11.91 2.70 4.27
CA PRO A 219 -12.78 1.53 4.35
C PRO A 219 -11.98 0.23 4.47
N PHE A 220 -10.87 0.11 3.72
CA PHE A 220 -10.02 -1.08 3.77
C PHE A 220 -9.48 -1.29 5.18
N SER A 221 -8.92 -0.25 5.79
CA SER A 221 -8.34 -0.29 7.12
C SER A 221 -9.37 -0.64 8.21
N GLY A 222 -10.55 -0.03 8.13
CA GLY A 222 -11.63 -0.30 9.09
C GLY A 222 -12.07 -1.76 9.03
N ILE A 223 -12.42 -2.26 7.83
CA ILE A 223 -12.87 -3.63 7.62
C ILE A 223 -11.77 -4.63 8.00
N TYR A 224 -10.51 -4.31 7.69
CA TYR A 224 -9.36 -5.14 8.04
C TYR A 224 -9.27 -5.38 9.55
N TRP A 225 -9.20 -4.30 10.35
CA TRP A 225 -9.06 -4.43 11.80
C TRP A 225 -10.31 -4.96 12.48
N PHE A 226 -11.51 -4.66 11.96
CA PHE A 226 -12.75 -5.28 12.41
C PHE A 226 -12.69 -6.80 12.30
N ASN A 227 -12.32 -7.31 11.13
CA ASN A 227 -12.23 -8.77 10.91
C ASN A 227 -11.08 -9.38 11.71
N TYR A 228 -9.90 -8.77 11.70
CA TYR A 228 -8.73 -9.31 12.39
C TYR A 228 -8.94 -9.45 13.91
N GLU A 229 -9.49 -8.42 14.56
CA GLU A 229 -9.83 -8.48 15.99
C GLU A 229 -11.03 -9.38 16.28
N GLY A 230 -12.01 -9.40 15.38
CA GLY A 230 -13.12 -10.34 15.46
C GLY A 230 -12.65 -11.80 15.45
N LEU A 231 -11.71 -12.15 14.55
CA LEU A 231 -11.11 -13.49 14.49
C LEU A 231 -10.33 -13.84 15.77
N LYS A 232 -9.55 -12.89 16.32
CA LYS A 232 -8.83 -13.12 17.59
C LYS A 232 -9.77 -13.38 18.76
N SER A 233 -10.86 -12.61 18.84
CA SER A 233 -11.89 -12.77 19.86
C SER A 233 -12.63 -14.09 19.70
N LEU A 234 -13.07 -14.43 18.49
CA LEU A 234 -13.81 -15.67 18.19
C LEU A 234 -13.00 -16.93 18.53
N CYS A 235 -11.69 -16.90 18.30
CA CYS A 235 -10.82 -18.04 18.59
C CYS A 235 -10.21 -18.01 20.00
N ASN A 236 -10.58 -17.06 20.87
CA ASN A 236 -10.00 -16.87 22.21
C ASN A 236 -8.47 -16.88 22.20
N GLN A 237 -7.87 -16.20 21.22
CA GLN A 237 -6.41 -16.08 21.07
C GLN A 237 -5.97 -14.64 21.38
N PRO A 238 -5.89 -14.24 22.67
CA PRO A 238 -5.40 -12.91 23.06
C PRO A 238 -3.90 -12.73 22.76
N SER A 239 -3.14 -13.84 22.80
CA SER A 239 -1.72 -13.92 22.41
C SER A 239 -1.56 -14.82 21.19
N PRO A 240 -1.90 -14.33 19.98
CA PRO A 240 -1.90 -15.17 18.79
C PRO A 240 -0.48 -15.65 18.46
N ALA A 241 -0.35 -16.96 18.22
CA ALA A 241 0.85 -17.52 17.64
C ALA A 241 1.10 -16.92 16.24
N PHE A 242 2.35 -16.90 15.79
CA PHE A 242 2.72 -16.37 14.48
C PHE A 242 1.84 -16.94 13.35
N GLY A 243 1.61 -18.25 13.34
CA GLY A 243 0.77 -18.91 12.34
C GLY A 243 -0.69 -18.46 12.36
N PHE A 244 -1.25 -18.22 13.55
CA PHE A 244 -2.60 -17.66 13.68
C PHE A 244 -2.65 -16.23 13.14
N SER A 245 -1.73 -15.36 13.57
CA SER A 245 -1.69 -13.97 13.08
C SER A 245 -1.46 -13.89 11.57
N PHE A 246 -0.69 -14.83 11.01
CA PHE A 246 -0.49 -14.94 9.57
C PHE A 246 -1.80 -15.30 8.85
N ALA A 247 -2.48 -16.37 9.29
CA ALA A 247 -3.74 -16.82 8.68
C ALA A 247 -4.86 -15.79 8.87
N ALA A 248 -5.05 -15.27 10.09
CA ALA A 248 -6.05 -14.25 10.39
C ALA A 248 -5.77 -12.95 9.61
N GLY A 249 -4.50 -12.55 9.48
CA GLY A 249 -4.08 -11.42 8.67
C GLY A 249 -4.39 -11.60 7.18
N ALA A 250 -4.17 -12.80 6.64
CA ALA A 250 -4.51 -13.14 5.26
C ALA A 250 -6.02 -13.10 5.01
N ILE A 251 -6.81 -13.70 5.90
CA ILE A 251 -8.28 -13.77 5.80
C ILE A 251 -8.88 -12.36 5.91
N ALA A 252 -8.51 -11.61 6.94
CA ALA A 252 -8.97 -10.24 7.14
C ALA A 252 -8.59 -9.33 5.96
N GLY A 253 -7.36 -9.47 5.43
CA GLY A 253 -6.89 -8.76 4.25
C GLY A 253 -7.68 -9.10 2.99
N SER A 254 -8.03 -10.38 2.80
CA SER A 254 -8.81 -10.86 1.65
C SER A 254 -10.25 -10.32 1.69
N ILE A 255 -10.92 -10.41 2.83
CA ILE A 255 -12.28 -9.88 3.01
C ILE A 255 -12.29 -8.37 2.78
N ALA A 256 -11.35 -7.64 3.41
CA ALA A 256 -11.23 -6.20 3.21
C ALA A 256 -10.97 -5.84 1.73
N ALA A 257 -10.11 -6.59 1.04
CA ALA A 257 -9.82 -6.38 -0.38
C ALA A 257 -11.07 -6.58 -1.26
N ILE A 258 -11.86 -7.64 -1.01
CA ILE A 258 -13.08 -7.91 -1.76
C ILE A 258 -14.09 -6.78 -1.54
N CYS A 259 -14.41 -6.45 -0.28
CA CYS A 259 -15.38 -5.41 0.06
C CYS A 259 -15.00 -4.02 -0.49
N THR A 260 -13.71 -3.74 -0.64
CA THR A 260 -13.23 -2.44 -1.12
C THR A 260 -12.84 -2.42 -2.60
N THR A 261 -13.05 -3.52 -3.34
CA THR A 261 -12.80 -3.57 -4.80
C THR A 261 -13.56 -2.49 -5.58
N PRO A 262 -14.84 -2.18 -5.27
CA PRO A 262 -15.54 -1.08 -5.93
C PRO A 262 -14.81 0.27 -5.83
N PHE A 263 -14.22 0.57 -4.67
CA PHE A 263 -13.49 1.83 -4.45
C PHE A 263 -12.14 1.86 -5.19
N ASP A 264 -11.47 0.71 -5.32
CA ASP A 264 -10.25 0.59 -6.12
C ASP A 264 -10.52 0.80 -7.61
N VAL A 265 -11.60 0.21 -8.12
CA VAL A 265 -11.98 0.39 -9.53
C VAL A 265 -12.24 1.87 -9.81
N VAL A 266 -12.98 2.58 -8.96
CA VAL A 266 -13.20 4.03 -9.15
C VAL A 266 -11.89 4.82 -9.09
N LYS A 267 -11.00 4.53 -8.13
CA LYS A 267 -9.68 5.19 -8.05
C LYS A 267 -8.82 4.95 -9.29
N THR A 268 -8.77 3.72 -9.78
CA THR A 268 -7.96 3.38 -10.96
C THR A 268 -8.49 4.10 -12.21
N HIS A 269 -9.80 4.14 -12.41
CA HIS A 269 -10.41 4.94 -13.49
C HIS A 269 -10.10 6.44 -13.37
N GLN A 270 -10.20 7.02 -12.16
CA GLN A 270 -9.82 8.41 -11.92
C GLN A 270 -8.35 8.68 -12.25
N GLN A 271 -7.45 7.75 -11.91
CA GLN A 271 -6.01 7.87 -12.19
C GLN A 271 -5.72 7.77 -13.70
N ILE A 272 -6.43 6.91 -14.44
CA ILE A 272 -6.31 6.81 -15.90
C ILE A 272 -6.77 8.12 -16.56
N GLU A 273 -7.94 8.64 -16.18
CA GLU A 273 -8.49 9.90 -16.73
C GLU A 273 -7.56 11.09 -16.45
N MET A 274 -6.94 11.14 -15.26
CA MET A 274 -5.93 12.16 -14.93
C MET A 274 -4.65 11.99 -15.74
N GLY A 275 -4.18 10.76 -15.95
CA GLY A 275 -2.98 10.47 -16.74
C GLY A 275 -3.14 10.85 -18.21
N GLU A 276 -4.31 10.60 -18.81
CA GLU A 276 -4.63 11.03 -20.18
C GLU A 276 -4.59 12.55 -20.30
N LYS A 277 -5.19 13.29 -19.36
CA LYS A 277 -5.16 14.76 -19.35
C LYS A 277 -3.73 15.32 -19.33
N ASP A 278 -2.84 14.73 -18.53
CA ASP A 278 -1.43 15.14 -18.44
C ASP A 278 -0.64 14.85 -19.74
N LEU A 279 -0.97 13.76 -20.45
CA LEU A 279 -0.37 13.41 -21.75
C LEU A 279 -0.82 14.38 -22.84
N TYR A 280 -2.13 14.64 -22.95
CA TYR A 280 -2.68 15.56 -23.95
C TYR A 280 -2.27 17.02 -23.70
N ALA A 281 -2.12 17.44 -22.44
CA ALA A 281 -1.56 18.75 -22.11
C ALA A 281 -0.08 18.89 -22.54
N GLY A 282 0.69 17.80 -22.48
CA GLY A 282 2.07 17.74 -22.99
C GLY A 282 2.15 17.84 -24.52
N SER A 283 1.29 17.12 -25.25
CA SER A 283 1.22 17.21 -26.72
C SER A 283 0.80 18.59 -27.22
N LYS A 284 -0.06 19.32 -26.50
CA LYS A 284 -0.46 20.70 -26.84
C LYS A 284 0.70 21.71 -26.88
N LYS A 285 1.83 21.42 -26.23
CA LYS A 285 3.04 22.25 -26.34
C LYS A 285 3.87 21.98 -27.61
N ILE A 286 3.69 20.83 -28.25
CA ILE A 286 4.49 20.38 -29.41
C ILE A 286 3.76 20.60 -30.72
N SER A 287 2.43 20.56 -30.73
CA SER A 287 1.61 20.84 -31.91
C SER A 287 0.85 22.15 -31.72
N ASN A 288 1.17 23.17 -32.54
CA ASN A 288 0.42 24.44 -32.70
C ASN A 288 -0.98 24.20 -33.34
N VAL A 289 -1.74 23.25 -32.80
CA VAL A 289 -3.09 22.91 -33.27
C VAL A 289 -4.08 23.45 -32.25
N LYS A 290 -4.79 24.52 -32.61
CA LYS A 290 -5.97 25.02 -31.89
C LYS A 290 -7.13 24.03 -32.08
N GLN A 291 -7.19 22.99 -31.26
CA GLN A 291 -8.43 22.23 -31.08
C GLN A 291 -9.32 22.91 -30.03
N PRO A 292 -10.67 22.86 -30.20
CA PRO A 292 -11.60 23.46 -29.26
C PRO A 292 -11.41 22.83 -27.88
N VAL A 293 -11.15 23.68 -26.89
CA VAL A 293 -10.99 23.26 -25.50
C VAL A 293 -12.38 22.98 -24.96
N ASP A 294 -12.76 21.71 -24.89
CA ASP A 294 -13.93 21.29 -24.12
C ASP A 294 -13.71 21.65 -22.63
N LYS A 295 -14.27 22.79 -22.24
CA LYS A 295 -14.35 23.32 -20.86
C LYS A 295 -15.18 22.43 -19.90
N ARG A 296 -15.50 21.18 -20.26
CA ARG A 296 -16.57 20.37 -19.63
C ARG A 296 -16.14 19.16 -18.80
N LEU A 297 -14.87 18.93 -18.48
CA LEU A 297 -14.51 17.84 -17.57
C LEU A 297 -14.29 18.33 -16.13
N LYS A 298 -15.39 18.71 -15.47
CA LYS A 298 -15.47 18.73 -13.99
C LYS A 298 -15.06 17.34 -13.47
N SER A 299 -14.30 17.29 -12.38
CA SER A 299 -14.02 16.04 -11.64
C SER A 299 -15.35 15.34 -11.37
N ARG A 300 -15.63 14.25 -12.11
CA ARG A 300 -16.88 13.50 -11.95
C ARG A 300 -16.93 12.98 -10.51
N SER A 301 -18.12 13.02 -9.91
CA SER A 301 -18.33 12.49 -8.57
C SER A 301 -17.98 11.00 -8.56
N THR A 302 -17.31 10.52 -7.51
CA THR A 302 -17.02 9.10 -7.29
C THR A 302 -18.26 8.23 -7.50
N ILE A 303 -19.41 8.70 -7.01
CA ILE A 303 -20.69 7.99 -7.08
C ILE A 303 -21.20 7.94 -8.53
N SER A 304 -21.05 9.02 -9.30
CA SER A 304 -21.46 9.03 -10.70
C SER A 304 -20.59 8.09 -11.55
N MET A 305 -19.30 8.02 -11.25
CA MET A 305 -18.39 7.11 -11.95
C MET A 305 -18.71 5.65 -11.62
N LEU A 306 -18.97 5.33 -10.35
CA LEU A 306 -19.39 3.98 -9.94
C LEU A 306 -20.71 3.57 -10.61
N ARG A 307 -21.70 4.46 -10.65
CA ARG A 307 -22.98 4.21 -11.35
C ARG A 307 -22.77 3.97 -12.84
N GLN A 308 -21.89 4.75 -13.49
CA GLN A 308 -21.59 4.58 -14.90
C GLN A 308 -20.95 3.20 -15.18
N ILE A 309 -19.97 2.79 -14.38
CA ILE A 309 -19.31 1.49 -14.53
C ILE A 309 -20.31 0.35 -14.35
N TRP A 310 -21.19 0.47 -13.35
CA TRP A 310 -22.25 -0.49 -13.13
C TRP A 310 -23.22 -0.59 -14.32
N GLN A 311 -23.63 0.55 -14.89
CA GLN A 311 -24.52 0.57 -16.05
C GLN A 311 -23.88 -0.01 -17.32
N GLN A 312 -22.56 0.15 -17.49
CA GLN A 312 -21.85 -0.32 -18.69
C GLN A 312 -21.42 -1.80 -18.61
N ASN A 313 -20.89 -2.24 -17.47
CA ASN A 313 -20.21 -3.53 -17.33
C ASN A 313 -20.83 -4.42 -16.21
N GLY A 314 -21.92 -3.97 -15.59
CA GLY A 314 -22.59 -4.67 -14.50
C GLY A 314 -21.70 -4.89 -13.27
N VAL A 315 -22.00 -5.97 -12.54
CA VAL A 315 -21.27 -6.41 -11.34
C VAL A 315 -19.81 -6.77 -11.67
N SER A 316 -19.59 -7.42 -12.82
CA SER A 316 -18.25 -7.83 -13.25
C SER A 316 -17.33 -6.63 -13.43
N GLY A 317 -17.83 -5.50 -13.95
CA GLY A 317 -17.07 -4.26 -14.05
C GLY A 317 -16.61 -3.72 -12.70
N VAL A 318 -17.49 -3.73 -11.71
CA VAL A 318 -17.20 -3.19 -10.36
C VAL A 318 -16.25 -4.07 -9.54
N PHE A 319 -16.21 -5.37 -9.81
CA PHE A 319 -15.29 -6.32 -9.18
C PHE A 319 -14.12 -6.76 -10.08
N THR A 320 -13.89 -6.03 -11.18
CA THR A 320 -12.76 -6.33 -12.07
C THR A 320 -11.44 -6.19 -11.32
N GLY A 321 -10.61 -7.24 -11.38
CA GLY A 321 -9.31 -7.25 -10.71
C GLY A 321 -9.32 -7.68 -9.23
N VAL A 322 -10.43 -8.22 -8.72
CA VAL A 322 -10.49 -8.75 -7.34
C VAL A 322 -9.46 -9.86 -7.08
N VAL A 323 -9.30 -10.81 -8.03
CA VAL A 323 -8.34 -11.93 -7.91
C VAL A 323 -6.89 -11.44 -7.78
N PRO A 324 -6.34 -10.64 -8.72
CA PRO A 324 -4.97 -10.14 -8.59
C PRO A 324 -4.79 -9.17 -7.42
N ARG A 325 -5.87 -8.58 -6.90
CA ARG A 325 -5.83 -7.78 -5.68
C ARG A 325 -5.68 -8.68 -4.45
N VAL A 326 -6.54 -9.68 -4.27
CA VAL A 326 -6.49 -10.62 -3.14
C VAL A 326 -5.14 -11.35 -3.11
N ALA A 327 -4.67 -11.83 -4.27
CA ALA A 327 -3.38 -12.51 -4.40
C ALA A 327 -2.19 -11.64 -3.95
N LYS A 328 -2.29 -10.31 -4.08
CA LYS A 328 -1.27 -9.38 -3.59
C LYS A 328 -1.47 -9.01 -2.11
N VAL A 329 -2.71 -8.69 -1.73
CA VAL A 329 -3.02 -8.11 -0.41
C VAL A 329 -2.92 -9.17 0.68
N ALA A 330 -3.39 -10.39 0.44
CA ALA A 330 -3.44 -11.42 1.48
C ALA A 330 -2.04 -11.79 2.02
N PRO A 331 -1.02 -12.07 1.19
CA PRO A 331 0.33 -12.36 1.68
C PRO A 331 0.98 -11.16 2.36
N ALA A 332 0.80 -9.96 1.81
CA ALA A 332 1.38 -8.74 2.38
C ALA A 332 0.81 -8.44 3.78
N CYS A 333 -0.51 -8.54 3.95
CA CYS A 333 -1.17 -8.37 5.25
C CYS A 333 -0.77 -9.47 6.25
N ALA A 334 -0.67 -10.72 5.79
CA ALA A 334 -0.29 -11.86 6.62
C ALA A 334 1.11 -11.69 7.22
N ILE A 335 2.10 -11.40 6.39
CA ILE A 335 3.50 -11.21 6.82
C ILE A 335 3.60 -10.01 7.75
N MET A 336 2.99 -8.89 7.36
CA MET A 336 3.09 -7.63 8.10
C MET A 336 2.53 -7.77 9.52
N VAL A 337 1.32 -8.31 9.67
CA VAL A 337 0.69 -8.42 10.98
C VAL A 337 1.26 -9.57 11.81
N ALA A 338 1.63 -10.69 11.20
CA ALA A 338 2.30 -11.76 11.94
C ALA A 338 3.63 -11.29 12.53
N THR A 339 4.43 -10.54 11.76
CA THR A 339 5.70 -9.98 12.25
C THR A 339 5.47 -8.91 13.31
N PHE A 340 4.48 -8.04 13.12
CA PHE A 340 4.13 -7.01 14.08
C PHE A 340 3.68 -7.61 15.43
N GLU A 341 2.78 -8.59 15.42
CA GLU A 341 2.27 -9.25 16.64
C GLU A 341 3.34 -10.05 17.37
N TYR A 342 4.22 -10.72 16.60
CA TYR A 342 5.40 -11.37 17.15
C TYR A 342 6.33 -10.35 17.82
N GLY A 343 6.61 -9.22 17.16
CA GLY A 343 7.40 -8.13 17.72
C GLY A 343 6.77 -7.56 18.99
N LYS A 344 5.44 -7.39 19.01
CA LYS A 344 4.71 -7.00 20.22
C LYS A 344 4.92 -8.00 21.35
N GLY A 345 4.82 -9.30 21.06
CA GLY A 345 4.99 -10.37 22.04
C GLY A 345 6.39 -10.46 22.62
N PHE A 346 7.38 -10.18 21.78
CA PHE A 346 8.75 -10.04 22.22
C PHE A 346 8.92 -8.87 23.20
N PHE A 347 8.43 -7.67 22.87
CA PHE A 347 8.58 -6.51 23.73
C PHE A 347 7.77 -6.58 25.04
N GLU A 348 6.60 -7.22 25.03
CA GLU A 348 5.82 -7.45 26.26
C GLU A 348 6.56 -8.37 27.22
N ARG A 349 7.10 -9.50 26.72
CA ARG A 349 7.92 -10.41 27.53
C ARG A 349 9.16 -9.71 28.08
N TYR A 350 9.81 -8.91 27.25
CA TYR A 350 10.96 -8.11 27.67
C TYR A 350 10.60 -7.11 28.78
N ASN A 351 9.50 -6.35 28.63
CA ASN A 351 9.05 -5.38 29.63
C ASN A 351 8.64 -6.06 30.95
N ALA A 352 8.02 -7.24 30.85
CA ALA A 352 7.67 -8.05 31.99
C ALA A 352 8.89 -8.52 32.78
N GLU A 353 9.88 -9.08 32.10
CA GLU A 353 11.12 -9.54 32.72
C GLU A 353 11.84 -8.39 33.43
N GLN A 354 11.92 -7.22 32.79
CA GLN A 354 12.46 -6.00 33.39
C GLN A 354 11.69 -5.54 34.63
N TYR A 355 10.34 -5.59 34.57
CA TYR A 355 9.50 -5.25 35.71
C TYR A 355 9.75 -6.19 36.90
N TYR A 356 9.79 -7.51 36.66
CA TYR A 356 10.06 -8.50 37.71
C TYR A 356 11.49 -8.40 38.26
N GLN A 357 12.48 -8.07 37.43
CA GLN A 357 13.85 -7.82 37.89
C GLN A 357 13.93 -6.59 38.80
N ASN A 358 13.25 -5.50 38.45
CA ASN A 358 13.23 -4.27 39.25
C ASN A 358 12.40 -4.36 40.54
N HIS A 359 11.42 -5.28 40.60
CA HIS A 359 10.55 -5.49 41.77
C HIS A 359 10.86 -6.75 42.59
N ARG A 360 11.90 -7.52 42.20
CA ARG A 360 12.54 -8.45 43.12
C ARG A 360 13.33 -7.62 44.13
N THR A 361 12.72 -7.35 45.27
CA THR A 361 13.45 -6.97 46.48
C THR A 361 14.58 -7.98 46.70
N PRO A 362 15.81 -7.54 47.02
CA PRO A 362 16.81 -8.44 47.57
C PRO A 362 16.34 -8.82 48.98
N PHE A 363 15.52 -9.86 49.08
CA PHE A 363 15.45 -10.67 50.29
C PHE A 363 16.48 -11.77 50.13
N GLU A 364 17.69 -11.49 50.61
CA GLU A 364 18.54 -12.39 51.40
C GLU A 364 19.68 -11.60 52.04
#